data_AF-A0A173W4Q9-F1
#
_entry.id   AF-A0A173W4Q9-F1
#
_cell.length_a   1.000
_cell.length_b   1.000
_cell.length_c   1.000
_cell.angle_alpha   90.00
_cell.angle_beta   90.00
_cell.angle_gamma   90.00
#
_symmetry.space_group_name_H-M   'P 1'
#
loop_
_entity.id
_entity.type
_entity.pdbx_description
1 polymer ?
#
loop_
_entity_poly.entity_id
_entity_poly.type
_entity_poly.pdbx_seq_one_letter_code
_entity_poly.pdbx_strand_id
1 'polypeptide(L)'
;MLATLRLSLSRELRRLDVFLWKTAMSLQGGADLPEADASDMNHFIKEFLTILPVLGVEVFRGRSSKWDDALKAGEELQYDSPIFQVSVKKHGGTAYGQIIDGEFTVLKGSAIAAEVTRKDNVVESTRRQFELRKQLHERLNNEGAIVIDDKGIATLTRDVPFSSPSAAAAFVQGRATANGRREWRTKDNDTYADWEGRK
;
A
#
# COMPACT_ATOMS: atom_id res chain seq x y z
N MET A 1 21.44 -17.69 12.46
CA MET A 1 20.54 -18.03 13.59
C MET A 1 19.91 -16.79 14.24
N LEU A 2 20.68 -15.77 14.64
CA LEU A 2 20.16 -14.55 15.28
C LEU A 2 19.25 -13.68 14.37
N ALA A 3 19.49 -13.63 13.06
CA ALA A 3 18.65 -12.87 12.12
C ALA A 3 17.26 -13.50 11.92
N THR A 4 17.17 -14.83 11.96
CA THR A 4 15.93 -15.57 11.83
C THR A 4 15.07 -15.42 13.09
N LEU A 5 15.68 -15.41 14.28
CA LEU A 5 14.98 -15.10 15.54
C LEU A 5 14.46 -13.67 15.57
N ARG A 6 15.22 -12.69 15.04
CA ARG A 6 14.83 -11.26 15.01
C ARG A 6 13.66 -10.99 14.06
N LEU A 7 13.62 -11.68 12.91
CA LEU A 7 12.50 -11.61 11.96
C LEU A 7 11.26 -12.36 12.46
N SER A 8 11.45 -13.48 13.17
CA SER A 8 10.35 -14.24 13.79
C SER A 8 9.71 -13.46 14.94
N LEU A 9 10.51 -12.86 15.84
CA LEU A 9 9.99 -11.98 16.91
C LEU A 9 9.31 -10.74 16.32
N SER A 10 9.84 -10.14 15.25
CA SER A 10 9.22 -8.97 14.61
C SER A 10 7.92 -9.28 13.86
N ARG A 11 7.76 -10.50 13.33
CA ARG A 11 6.49 -10.97 12.75
C ARG A 11 5.47 -11.32 13.83
N GLU A 12 5.91 -11.92 14.93
CA GLU A 12 5.03 -12.25 16.06
C GLU A 12 4.60 -11.01 16.84
N LEU A 13 5.49 -10.03 17.02
CA LEU A 13 5.17 -8.73 17.63
C LEU A 13 4.21 -7.91 16.76
N ARG A 14 4.33 -7.93 15.42
CA ARG A 14 3.34 -7.29 14.52
C ARG A 14 1.96 -7.98 14.57
N ARG A 15 1.93 -9.28 14.81
CA ARG A 15 0.69 -10.05 14.91
C ARG A 15 0.05 -9.90 16.29
N LEU A 16 0.87 -9.81 17.33
CA LEU A 16 0.47 -9.48 18.70
C LEU A 16 0.03 -8.02 18.82
N ASP A 17 0.65 -7.05 18.13
CA ASP A 17 0.23 -5.65 18.13
C ASP A 17 -1.15 -5.50 17.49
N VAL A 18 -1.40 -6.13 16.35
CA VAL A 18 -2.71 -6.06 15.68
C VAL A 18 -3.77 -6.85 16.45
N PHE A 19 -3.42 -7.96 17.11
CA PHE A 19 -4.35 -8.75 17.92
C PHE A 19 -4.61 -8.12 19.29
N LEU A 20 -3.61 -7.57 19.97
CA LEU A 20 -3.76 -6.80 21.21
C LEU A 20 -4.48 -5.49 20.95
N TRP A 21 -4.24 -4.83 19.81
CA TRP A 21 -4.99 -3.65 19.37
C TRP A 21 -6.42 -4.01 19.00
N LYS A 22 -6.66 -5.08 18.24
CA LYS A 22 -8.02 -5.59 17.98
C LYS A 22 -8.72 -6.05 19.24
N THR A 23 -8.02 -6.63 20.21
CA THR A 23 -8.61 -7.11 21.47
C THR A 23 -8.87 -5.94 22.40
N ALA A 24 -7.98 -4.95 22.46
CA ALA A 24 -8.21 -3.68 23.16
C ALA A 24 -9.38 -2.89 22.56
N MET A 25 -9.50 -2.84 21.23
CA MET A 25 -10.64 -2.23 20.53
C MET A 25 -11.91 -3.09 20.54
N SER A 26 -11.80 -4.42 20.64
CA SER A 26 -12.94 -5.35 20.73
C SER A 26 -13.53 -5.42 22.14
N LEU A 27 -12.75 -5.05 23.17
CA LEU A 27 -13.25 -4.87 24.53
C LEU A 27 -14.06 -3.57 24.69
N GLN A 28 -14.18 -2.74 23.64
CA GLN A 28 -15.05 -1.56 23.57
C GLN A 28 -16.47 -1.87 23.05
N GLY A 29 -16.93 -3.11 23.22
CA GLY A 29 -18.25 -3.56 22.78
C GLY A 29 -19.03 -4.25 23.88
N GLY A 30 -19.28 -3.56 24.99
CA GLY A 30 -20.18 -4.02 26.04
C GLY A 30 -20.16 -3.14 27.29
N ALA A 31 -21.13 -2.25 27.38
CA ALA A 31 -21.38 -1.23 28.41
C ALA A 31 -20.68 0.13 28.20
N ASP A 32 -21.49 1.18 28.33
CA ASP A 32 -21.17 2.59 28.16
C ASP A 32 -19.87 3.00 28.87
N LEU A 33 -18.85 3.37 28.10
CA LEU A 33 -17.75 4.20 28.61
C LEU A 33 -18.15 5.66 28.37
N PRO A 34 -18.33 6.47 29.42
CA PRO A 34 -18.56 7.91 29.28
C PRO A 34 -17.40 8.53 28.49
N GLU A 35 -17.72 9.49 27.61
CA GLU A 35 -16.80 10.20 26.72
C GLU A 35 -15.52 10.72 27.41
N ALA A 36 -15.57 10.96 28.73
CA ALA A 36 -14.44 11.32 29.57
C ALA A 36 -13.33 10.24 29.64
N ASP A 37 -13.70 8.95 29.75
CA ASP A 37 -12.72 7.86 29.90
C ASP A 37 -12.02 7.52 28.57
N ALA A 38 -12.71 7.72 27.44
CA ALA A 38 -12.12 7.58 26.11
C ALA A 38 -11.08 8.68 25.82
N SER A 39 -11.32 9.90 26.32
CA SER A 39 -10.41 11.04 26.18
C SER A 39 -9.12 10.82 26.98
N ASP A 40 -9.24 10.33 28.22
CA ASP A 40 -8.09 10.05 29.09
C ASP A 40 -7.22 8.90 28.54
N MET A 41 -7.85 7.86 27.98
CA MET A 41 -7.11 6.77 27.32
C MET A 41 -6.36 7.28 26.07
N ASN A 42 -6.96 8.21 25.33
CA ASN A 42 -6.31 8.83 24.17
C ASN A 42 -5.16 9.77 24.57
N HIS A 43 -5.26 10.41 25.75
CA HIS A 43 -4.19 11.21 26.33
C HIS A 43 -3.00 10.32 26.74
N PHE A 44 -3.27 9.19 27.38
CA PHE A 44 -2.25 8.21 27.78
C PHE A 44 -1.46 7.64 26.60
N ILE A 45 -2.14 7.35 25.48
CA ILE A 45 -1.48 6.85 24.26
C ILE A 45 -0.57 7.93 23.62
N LYS A 46 -1.00 9.20 23.61
CA LYS A 46 -0.18 10.32 23.11
C LYS A 46 1.09 10.52 23.92
N GLU A 47 1.00 10.35 25.23
CA GLU A 47 2.16 10.46 26.13
C GLU A 47 3.14 9.30 25.90
N PHE A 48 2.64 8.08 25.73
CA PHE A 48 3.45 6.92 25.35
C PHE A 48 4.18 7.12 24.01
N LEU A 49 3.48 7.59 22.98
CA LEU A 49 4.05 7.84 21.65
C LEU A 49 5.12 8.94 21.65
N THR A 50 5.05 9.88 22.60
CA THR A 50 6.02 10.96 22.76
C THR A 50 7.33 10.49 23.41
N ILE A 51 7.28 9.45 24.25
CA ILE A 51 8.45 8.93 24.98
C ILE A 51 9.21 7.87 24.16
N LEU A 52 8.54 7.15 23.24
CA LEU A 52 9.17 6.13 22.38
C LEU A 52 10.39 6.61 21.57
N PRO A 53 10.42 7.84 21.00
CA PRO A 53 11.60 8.37 20.32
C PRO A 53 12.82 8.53 21.24
N VAL A 54 12.59 8.86 22.52
CA VAL A 54 13.65 9.05 23.52
C VAL A 54 14.35 7.74 23.85
N LEU A 55 13.66 6.61 23.70
CA LEU A 55 14.21 5.26 23.90
C LEU A 55 14.96 4.72 22.67
N GLY A 56 15.24 5.56 21.66
CA GLY A 56 16.08 5.18 20.50
C GLY A 56 15.37 4.30 19.48
N VAL A 57 14.05 4.20 19.56
CA VAL A 57 13.21 3.49 18.58
C VAL A 57 12.96 4.44 17.39
N GLU A 58 13.96 4.62 16.53
CA GLU A 58 13.82 5.35 15.26
C GLU A 58 13.05 4.51 14.23
N VAL A 59 11.74 4.36 14.38
CA VAL A 59 10.91 3.60 13.42
C VAL A 59 10.45 4.47 12.23
N PHE A 60 10.59 5.81 12.31
CA PHE A 60 9.91 6.71 11.38
C PHE A 60 10.75 7.90 10.90
N ARG A 61 11.87 7.64 10.23
CA ARG A 61 12.50 8.70 9.43
C ARG A 61 11.86 8.74 8.03
N GLY A 62 10.80 9.54 7.89
CA GLY A 62 10.22 9.88 6.57
C GLY A 62 8.69 10.02 6.47
N ARG A 63 7.92 9.83 7.56
CA ARG A 63 6.44 9.89 7.52
C ARG A 63 5.81 10.84 8.56
N SER A 64 6.58 11.60 9.32
CA SER A 64 6.07 12.34 10.48
C SER A 64 5.01 13.40 10.15
N SER A 65 4.92 13.91 8.91
CA SER A 65 3.89 14.90 8.58
C SER A 65 2.48 14.33 8.47
N LYS A 66 2.30 13.05 8.09
CA LYS A 66 0.96 12.48 7.90
C LYS A 66 0.27 12.06 9.20
N TRP A 67 1.05 11.70 10.22
CA TRP A 67 0.51 11.23 11.50
C TRP A 67 0.05 12.37 12.39
N ASP A 68 0.73 13.52 12.35
CA ASP A 68 0.28 14.73 13.05
C ASP A 68 -1.06 15.24 12.52
N ASP A 69 -1.32 15.07 11.22
CA ASP A 69 -2.61 15.43 10.61
C ASP A 69 -3.70 14.38 10.93
N ALA A 70 -3.37 13.08 10.88
CA ALA A 70 -4.31 11.98 11.19
C ALA A 70 -4.68 11.88 12.68
N LEU A 71 -3.83 12.33 13.61
CA LEU A 71 -4.14 12.36 15.04
C LEU A 71 -4.92 13.62 15.46
N LYS A 72 -4.97 14.64 14.61
CA LYS A 72 -5.78 15.85 14.83
C LYS A 72 -7.20 15.71 14.30
N ALA A 73 -7.37 15.00 13.19
CA ALA A 73 -8.68 14.66 12.64
C ALA A 73 -9.10 13.29 13.18
N GLY A 74 -9.93 13.26 14.23
CA GLY A 74 -10.62 12.05 14.68
C GLY A 74 -11.67 11.56 13.67
N GLU A 75 -11.32 11.50 12.38
CA GLU A 75 -12.21 11.07 11.32
C GLU A 75 -12.11 9.55 11.13
N GLU A 76 -13.27 8.90 11.12
CA GLU A 76 -13.44 7.54 10.60
C GLU A 76 -12.72 7.42 9.25
N LEU A 77 -12.00 6.32 9.03
CA LEU A 77 -11.31 6.01 7.78
C LEU A 77 -12.34 5.81 6.64
N GLN A 78 -12.91 6.90 6.12
CA GLN A 78 -13.68 6.90 4.89
C GLN A 78 -12.72 6.73 3.71
N TYR A 79 -13.01 5.75 2.87
CA TYR A 79 -12.31 5.54 1.59
C TYR A 79 -12.68 6.65 0.61
N ASP A 80 -12.12 7.84 0.80
CA ASP A 80 -12.38 9.05 0.02
C ASP A 80 -11.61 9.07 -1.32
N SER A 81 -11.53 7.90 -1.98
CA SER A 81 -10.85 7.71 -3.25
C SER A 81 -11.62 6.76 -4.15
N PRO A 82 -11.92 7.13 -5.40
CA PRO A 82 -12.61 6.26 -6.34
C PRO A 82 -11.70 5.10 -6.77
N ILE A 83 -12.32 4.05 -7.32
CA ILE A 83 -11.57 2.99 -8.00
C ILE A 83 -11.08 3.52 -9.36
N PHE A 84 -9.78 3.45 -9.56
CA PHE A 84 -9.12 3.71 -10.83
C PHE A 84 -8.93 2.40 -11.59
N GLN A 85 -8.92 2.50 -12.91
CA GLN A 85 -8.71 1.40 -13.84
C GLN A 85 -7.61 1.75 -14.84
N VAL A 86 -6.87 0.73 -15.27
CA VAL A 86 -5.91 0.83 -16.39
C VAL A 86 -5.97 -0.46 -17.21
N SER A 87 -5.96 -0.33 -18.54
CA SER A 87 -5.96 -1.47 -19.45
C SER A 87 -4.53 -1.99 -19.68
N VAL A 88 -4.34 -3.30 -19.53
CA VAL A 88 -3.04 -3.96 -19.69
C VAL A 88 -2.81 -4.27 -21.17
N LYS A 89 -1.95 -3.48 -21.83
CA LYS A 89 -1.78 -3.54 -23.29
C LYS A 89 -1.19 -4.85 -23.84
N LYS A 90 -0.32 -5.54 -23.09
CA LYS A 90 0.48 -6.66 -23.63
C LYS A 90 -0.30 -7.98 -23.69
N HIS A 91 -1.10 -8.28 -22.67
CA HIS A 91 -1.83 -9.55 -22.54
C HIS A 91 -3.36 -9.36 -22.44
N GLY A 92 -3.82 -8.11 -22.45
CA GLY A 92 -5.23 -7.80 -22.21
C GLY A 92 -5.58 -7.85 -20.72
N GLY A 93 -6.82 -7.44 -20.41
CA GLY A 93 -7.31 -7.31 -19.04
C GLY A 93 -7.26 -5.89 -18.51
N THR A 94 -7.82 -5.72 -17.31
CA THR A 94 -7.92 -4.45 -16.60
C THR A 94 -7.35 -4.62 -15.20
N ALA A 95 -6.51 -3.70 -14.78
CA ALA A 95 -6.14 -3.57 -13.39
C ALA A 95 -6.96 -2.49 -12.72
N TYR A 96 -7.22 -2.68 -11.44
CA TYR A 96 -7.93 -1.75 -10.58
C TYR A 96 -7.00 -1.27 -9.48
N GLY A 97 -7.07 0.00 -9.14
CA GLY A 97 -6.30 0.59 -8.05
C GLY A 97 -7.12 1.62 -7.28
N GLN A 98 -6.79 1.82 -6.02
CA GLN A 98 -7.46 2.77 -5.14
C GLN A 98 -6.46 3.31 -4.12
N ILE A 99 -6.67 4.53 -3.61
CA ILE A 99 -5.91 5.00 -2.46
C ILE A 99 -6.53 4.41 -1.20
N ILE A 100 -5.74 3.59 -0.48
CA ILE A 100 -6.10 2.95 0.78
C ILE A 100 -5.01 3.33 1.79
N ASP A 101 -5.39 3.86 2.95
CA ASP A 101 -4.47 4.32 4.00
C ASP A 101 -3.39 5.31 3.48
N GLY A 102 -3.77 6.12 2.48
CA GLY A 102 -2.86 7.08 1.86
C GLY A 102 -1.79 6.48 0.96
N GLU A 103 -1.87 5.19 0.62
CA GLU A 103 -1.03 4.48 -0.35
C GLU A 103 -1.84 4.04 -1.57
N PHE A 104 -1.22 4.05 -2.75
CA PHE A 104 -1.89 3.60 -3.97
C PHE A 104 -1.83 2.08 -4.04
N THR A 105 -2.97 1.42 -3.84
CA THR A 105 -3.07 -0.04 -3.76
C THR A 105 -3.68 -0.60 -5.03
N VAL A 106 -2.99 -1.55 -5.67
CA VAL A 106 -3.57 -2.33 -6.77
C VAL A 106 -4.37 -3.47 -6.16
N LEU A 107 -5.63 -3.56 -6.56
CA LEU A 107 -6.61 -4.46 -5.96
C LEU A 107 -6.41 -5.90 -6.45
N LYS A 108 -6.76 -6.85 -5.59
CA LYS A 108 -6.92 -8.26 -5.93
C LYS A 108 -7.79 -8.44 -7.19
N GLY A 109 -7.43 -9.41 -8.01
CA GLY A 109 -8.12 -9.71 -9.27
C GLY A 109 -7.72 -8.81 -10.44
N SER A 110 -6.85 -7.82 -10.20
CA SER A 110 -6.28 -6.98 -11.26
C SER A 110 -5.41 -7.80 -12.20
N ALA A 111 -5.63 -7.64 -13.50
CA ALA A 111 -4.73 -8.15 -14.52
C ALA A 111 -3.41 -7.36 -14.50
N ILE A 112 -2.30 -8.05 -14.68
CA ILE A 112 -0.96 -7.45 -14.78
C ILE A 112 -0.20 -8.11 -15.93
N ALA A 113 0.88 -7.46 -16.38
CA ALA A 113 1.79 -8.07 -17.34
C ALA A 113 2.46 -9.30 -16.71
N ALA A 114 2.43 -10.42 -17.43
CA ALA A 114 3.09 -11.65 -17.03
C ALA A 114 4.62 -11.48 -16.93
N GLU A 115 5.19 -10.57 -17.72
CA GLU A 115 6.61 -10.30 -17.75
C GLU A 115 6.91 -8.80 -17.75
N VAL A 116 7.96 -8.43 -17.03
CA VAL A 116 8.54 -7.09 -17.10
C VAL A 116 9.42 -7.01 -18.35
N THR A 117 9.08 -6.11 -19.27
CA THR A 117 9.79 -5.93 -20.55
C THR A 117 10.65 -4.67 -20.52
N ARG A 118 11.85 -4.74 -21.10
CA ARG A 118 12.77 -3.60 -21.27
C ARG A 118 13.01 -3.34 -22.75
N LYS A 119 13.22 -2.07 -23.13
CA LYS A 119 13.81 -1.72 -24.43
C LYS A 119 15.34 -1.86 -24.37
N ASP A 120 15.96 -2.20 -25.49
CA ASP A 120 17.41 -2.16 -25.61
C ASP A 120 17.93 -0.70 -25.62
N ASN A 121 19.17 -0.49 -25.15
CA ASN A 121 19.83 0.81 -25.08
C ASN A 121 19.12 1.89 -24.26
N VAL A 122 18.72 1.56 -23.02
CA VAL A 122 18.15 2.53 -22.07
C VAL A 122 19.21 3.16 -21.15
N VAL A 123 18.97 4.42 -20.79
CA VAL A 123 19.75 5.16 -19.78
C VAL A 123 19.78 4.43 -18.43
N GLU A 124 20.84 4.66 -17.66
CA GLU A 124 21.11 3.99 -16.38
C GLU A 124 19.93 4.04 -15.41
N SER A 125 19.25 5.18 -15.29
CA SER A 125 18.10 5.36 -14.40
C SER A 125 16.94 4.44 -14.76
N THR A 126 16.62 4.32 -16.06
CA THR A 126 15.59 3.40 -16.57
C THR A 126 15.98 1.94 -16.35
N ARG A 127 17.26 1.61 -16.45
CA ARG A 127 17.76 0.25 -16.17
C ARG A 127 17.56 -0.12 -14.70
N ARG A 128 17.90 0.77 -13.76
CA ARG A 128 17.67 0.55 -12.32
C ARG A 128 16.19 0.35 -12.00
N GLN A 129 15.31 1.16 -12.59
CA GLN A 129 13.87 1.01 -12.41
C GLN A 129 13.37 -0.33 -12.94
N PHE A 130 13.86 -0.77 -14.09
CA PHE A 130 13.55 -2.11 -14.61
C PHE A 130 13.95 -3.21 -13.64
N GLU A 131 15.18 -3.20 -13.11
CA GLU A 131 15.64 -4.23 -12.16
C GLU A 131 14.79 -4.24 -10.88
N LEU A 132 14.47 -3.06 -10.33
CA LEU A 132 13.57 -2.95 -9.18
C LEU A 132 12.19 -3.57 -9.46
N ARG A 133 11.66 -3.40 -10.68
CA ARG A 133 10.35 -3.96 -11.05
C ARG A 133 10.39 -5.44 -11.29
N LYS A 134 11.46 -5.91 -11.92
CA LYS A 134 11.71 -7.34 -12.09
C LYS A 134 11.79 -8.04 -10.73
N GLN A 135 12.58 -7.51 -9.81
CA GLN A 135 12.70 -8.05 -8.44
C GLN A 135 11.36 -8.02 -7.68
N LEU A 136 10.58 -6.95 -7.82
CA LEU A 136 9.25 -6.89 -7.20
C LEU A 136 8.30 -7.95 -7.77
N HIS A 137 8.29 -8.10 -9.09
CA HIS A 137 7.47 -9.10 -9.79
C HIS A 137 7.86 -10.53 -9.39
N GLU A 138 9.15 -10.85 -9.41
CA GLU A 138 9.67 -12.16 -8.97
C GLU A 138 9.32 -12.44 -7.50
N ARG A 139 9.47 -11.44 -6.61
CA ARG A 139 9.09 -11.58 -5.20
C ARG A 139 7.61 -11.89 -5.05
N LEU A 140 6.74 -11.10 -5.70
CA LEU A 140 5.29 -11.31 -5.63
C LEU A 140 4.88 -12.65 -6.22
N ASN A 141 5.53 -13.09 -7.30
CA ASN A 141 5.31 -14.41 -7.87
C ASN A 141 5.70 -15.51 -6.87
N ASN A 142 6.87 -15.42 -6.24
CA ASN A 142 7.35 -16.38 -5.25
C ASN A 142 6.48 -16.42 -3.99
N GLU A 143 5.84 -15.31 -3.63
CA GLU A 143 4.88 -15.22 -2.53
C GLU A 143 3.48 -15.77 -2.90
N GLY A 144 3.25 -16.19 -4.15
CA GLY A 144 1.93 -16.61 -4.63
C GLY A 144 0.94 -15.45 -4.81
N ALA A 145 1.43 -14.22 -4.87
CA ALA A 145 0.62 -13.03 -5.10
C ALA A 145 0.22 -12.87 -6.58
N ILE A 146 0.80 -13.66 -7.49
CA ILE A 146 0.56 -13.64 -8.93
C ILE A 146 0.17 -15.04 -9.38
N VAL A 147 -0.91 -15.15 -10.15
CA VAL A 147 -1.33 -16.39 -10.84
C VAL A 147 -1.40 -16.08 -12.33
N ILE A 148 -0.83 -16.95 -13.15
CA ILE A 148 -0.89 -16.84 -14.62
C ILE A 148 -1.92 -17.83 -15.12
N ASP A 149 -2.92 -17.36 -15.87
CA ASP A 149 -3.93 -18.21 -16.48
C ASP A 149 -3.44 -18.89 -17.77
N ASP A 150 -4.25 -19.80 -18.32
CA ASP A 150 -3.96 -20.54 -19.55
C ASP A 150 -3.79 -19.63 -20.78
N LYS A 151 -4.25 -18.37 -20.69
CA LYS A 151 -4.14 -17.35 -21.75
C LYS A 151 -2.90 -16.47 -21.57
N GLY A 152 -2.08 -16.74 -20.55
CA GLY A 152 -0.87 -15.97 -20.24
C GLY A 152 -1.15 -14.62 -19.57
N ILE A 153 -2.36 -14.41 -19.03
CA ILE A 153 -2.72 -13.22 -18.27
C ILE A 153 -2.34 -13.47 -16.81
N ALA A 154 -1.45 -12.64 -16.28
CA ALA A 154 -1.12 -12.65 -14.86
C ALA A 154 -2.17 -11.87 -14.08
N THR A 155 -2.63 -12.40 -12.95
CA THR A 155 -3.65 -11.81 -12.09
C THR A 155 -3.16 -11.77 -10.65
N LEU A 156 -3.42 -10.66 -9.94
CA LEU A 156 -3.10 -10.54 -8.53
C LEU A 156 -4.06 -11.33 -7.65
N THR A 157 -3.53 -12.09 -6.68
CA THR A 157 -4.35 -12.88 -5.73
C THR A 157 -4.69 -12.14 -4.45
N ARG A 158 -4.03 -11.00 -4.20
CA ARG A 158 -4.21 -10.12 -3.05
C ARG A 158 -3.94 -8.67 -3.42
N ASP A 159 -4.33 -7.75 -2.54
CA ASP A 159 -4.02 -6.34 -2.67
C ASP A 159 -2.52 -6.11 -2.49
N VAL A 160 -1.98 -5.19 -3.30
CA VAL A 160 -0.56 -4.84 -3.30
C VAL A 160 -0.42 -3.32 -3.23
N PRO A 161 0.09 -2.77 -2.11
CA PRO A 161 0.33 -1.34 -1.97
C PRO A 161 1.59 -0.92 -2.74
N PHE A 162 1.53 0.28 -3.32
CA PHE A 162 2.63 0.92 -4.02
C PHE A 162 2.88 2.33 -3.48
N SER A 163 4.14 2.74 -3.51
CA SER A 163 4.55 4.08 -3.07
C SER A 163 4.04 5.23 -3.97
N SER A 164 3.51 4.93 -5.15
CA SER A 164 2.92 5.93 -6.05
C SER A 164 2.02 5.29 -7.14
N PRO A 165 1.08 6.05 -7.72
CA PRO A 165 0.29 5.60 -8.87
C PRO A 165 1.16 5.25 -10.08
N SER A 166 2.25 5.98 -10.32
CA SER A 166 3.22 5.65 -11.38
C SER A 166 3.94 4.34 -11.10
N ALA A 167 4.19 4.03 -9.82
CA ALA A 167 4.73 2.73 -9.46
C ALA A 167 3.76 1.61 -9.80
N ALA A 168 2.51 1.72 -9.36
CA ALA A 168 1.47 0.75 -9.68
C ALA A 168 1.29 0.56 -11.19
N ALA A 169 1.19 1.65 -11.97
CA ALA A 169 0.98 1.59 -13.41
C ALA A 169 2.10 0.86 -14.16
N ALA A 170 3.36 1.17 -13.81
CA ALA A 170 4.52 0.54 -14.42
C ALA A 170 4.60 -0.97 -14.10
N PHE A 171 4.19 -1.35 -12.89
CA PHE A 171 4.13 -2.75 -12.48
C PHE A 171 3.06 -3.49 -13.28
N VAL A 172 1.84 -2.96 -13.30
CA VAL A 172 0.70 -3.52 -14.04
C VAL A 172 1.02 -3.67 -15.52
N GLN A 173 1.68 -2.69 -16.15
CA GLN A 173 2.03 -2.74 -17.56
C GLN A 173 3.32 -3.53 -17.87
N GLY A 174 4.07 -3.97 -16.86
CA GLY A 174 5.35 -4.65 -17.03
C GLY A 174 6.42 -3.76 -17.70
N ARG A 175 6.49 -2.48 -17.33
CA ARG A 175 7.43 -1.49 -17.88
C ARG A 175 8.32 -0.92 -16.78
N ALA A 176 9.48 -0.40 -17.16
CA ALA A 176 10.37 0.27 -16.22
C ALA A 176 9.75 1.57 -15.65
N THR A 177 9.03 2.32 -16.48
CA THR A 177 8.39 3.58 -16.11
C THR A 177 7.00 3.69 -16.74
N ALA A 178 6.13 4.43 -16.08
CA ALA A 178 4.78 4.74 -16.54
C ALA A 178 4.34 6.08 -15.95
N ASN A 179 3.43 6.77 -16.62
CA ASN A 179 2.83 7.99 -16.10
C ASN A 179 1.49 7.67 -15.43
N GLY A 180 1.56 7.20 -14.18
CA GLY A 180 0.36 6.75 -13.46
C GLY A 180 -0.70 7.84 -13.32
N ARG A 181 -0.29 9.10 -13.20
CA ARG A 181 -1.20 10.25 -13.14
C ARG A 181 -2.12 10.37 -14.37
N ARG A 182 -1.70 9.88 -15.54
CA ARG A 182 -2.45 9.93 -16.81
C ARG A 182 -3.06 8.59 -17.23
N GLU A 183 -2.50 7.50 -16.75
CA GLU A 183 -2.88 6.14 -17.16
C GLU A 183 -3.98 5.57 -16.28
N TRP A 184 -3.96 5.84 -14.98
CA TRP A 184 -5.05 5.51 -14.08
C TRP A 184 -6.23 6.43 -14.35
N ARG A 185 -7.40 5.83 -14.57
CA ARG A 185 -8.63 6.57 -14.88
C ARG A 185 -9.77 6.11 -14.01
N THR A 186 -10.67 7.01 -13.64
CA THR A 186 -11.94 6.61 -13.00
C THR A 186 -12.85 5.91 -14.02
N LYS A 187 -13.98 5.38 -13.55
CA LYS A 187 -15.04 4.86 -14.43
C LYS A 187 -15.55 5.92 -15.41
N ASP A 188 -15.56 7.18 -14.99
CA ASP A 188 -15.98 8.34 -15.79
C ASP A 188 -14.88 8.85 -16.72
N ASN A 189 -13.78 8.10 -16.85
CA ASN A 189 -12.63 8.36 -17.75
C ASN A 189 -11.74 9.55 -17.36
N ASP A 190 -11.99 10.16 -16.20
CA ASP A 190 -11.12 11.19 -15.62
C ASP A 190 -9.78 10.58 -15.22
N THR A 191 -8.68 11.29 -15.46
CA THR A 191 -7.37 10.78 -15.03
C THR A 191 -7.18 10.94 -13.54
N TYR A 192 -6.27 10.16 -12.96
CA TYR A 192 -5.85 10.34 -11.57
C TYR A 192 -5.41 11.79 -11.30
N ALA A 193 -4.71 12.45 -12.23
CA ALA A 193 -4.35 13.86 -12.11
C ALA A 193 -5.56 14.79 -12.01
N ASP A 194 -6.58 14.56 -12.85
CA ASP A 194 -7.78 15.40 -12.88
C ASP A 194 -8.62 15.21 -11.63
N TRP A 195 -8.68 13.99 -11.10
CA TRP A 195 -9.32 13.70 -9.82
C TRP A 195 -8.56 14.33 -8.65
N GLU A 196 -7.24 14.12 -8.58
CA GLU A 196 -6.39 14.67 -7.50
C GLU A 196 -6.41 16.20 -7.48
N GLY A 197 -6.54 16.86 -8.64
CA GLY A 197 -6.64 18.33 -8.72
C GLY A 197 -8.02 18.91 -8.38
N ARG A 198 -9.05 18.07 -8.25
CA ARG A 198 -10.41 18.48 -7.84
C ARG A 198 -10.67 18.25 -6.35
N LYS A 199 -9.82 17.46 -5.70
CA LYS A 199 -9.82 17.23 -4.25
C LYS A 199 -9.18 18.41 -3.53
#